data_AF-H3B752-F1
#
_entry.id   AF-H3B752-F1
#
_cell.length_a   1.000
_cell.length_b   1.000
_cell.length_c   1.000
_cell.angle_alpha   90.00
_cell.angle_beta   90.00
_cell.angle_gamma   90.00
#
_symmetry.space_group_name_H-M   'P 1'
#
loop_
_entity.id
_entity.type
_entity.pdbx_description
1 polymer ?
#
loop_
_entity_poly.entity_id
_entity_poly.type
_entity_poly.pdbx_seq_one_letter_code
_entity_poly.pdbx_strand_id
1 'polypeptide(L)'
;IWKSFCSRIPPPPTHQRWRVKMLAVGLLTSFSVVSVLTFGYLSRDNPNSSAGKKLKERGHLAPVDPSSPPHIVFILVDDQGFRDVGYHGSEIKTPTLDRLAAEGVKLESYYVQPICTPSRSQFITGKLPIW
;
A
#
# COMPACT_ATOMS: atom_id res chain seq x y z
N ILE A 1 7.62 -47.77 52.87
CA ILE A 1 7.55 -46.66 51.88
C ILE A 1 6.19 -45.92 51.87
N TRP A 2 5.15 -46.36 52.59
CA TRP A 2 3.86 -45.64 52.65
C TRP A 2 3.74 -44.58 53.78
N LYS A 3 4.61 -44.57 54.79
CA LYS A 3 4.48 -43.64 55.94
C LYS A 3 5.15 -42.26 55.78
N SER A 4 5.81 -41.98 54.65
CA SER A 4 6.54 -40.71 54.45
C SER A 4 5.77 -39.66 53.63
N PHE A 5 4.59 -39.99 53.09
CA PHE A 5 3.86 -39.10 52.17
C PHE A 5 2.79 -38.21 52.84
N CYS A 6 2.49 -38.38 54.14
CA CYS A 6 1.39 -37.65 54.79
C CYS A 6 1.76 -36.30 55.46
N SER A 7 3.00 -35.82 55.40
CA SER A 7 3.41 -34.60 56.13
C SER A 7 3.49 -33.31 55.30
N ARG A 8 2.95 -33.27 54.08
CA ARG A 8 3.16 -32.14 53.16
C ARG A 8 1.89 -31.62 52.46
N ILE A 9 0.80 -31.44 53.21
CA ILE A 9 -0.39 -30.73 52.73
C ILE A 9 -0.36 -29.28 53.27
N PRO A 10 -0.27 -28.24 52.42
CA PRO A 10 -0.34 -26.85 52.87
C PRO A 10 -1.78 -26.49 53.31
N PRO A 11 -1.95 -25.60 54.31
CA PRO A 11 -3.28 -25.22 54.79
C PRO A 11 -4.08 -24.44 53.73
N PRO A 12 -5.43 -24.51 53.77
CA PRO A 12 -6.27 -23.86 52.78
C PRO A 12 -6.15 -22.32 52.85
N PRO A 13 -6.19 -21.62 51.72
CA PRO A 13 -6.01 -20.18 51.67
C PRO A 13 -7.17 -19.44 52.35
N THR A 14 -6.84 -18.54 53.27
CA THR A 14 -7.82 -17.75 54.03
C THR A 14 -8.52 -16.69 53.16
N HIS A 15 -9.81 -16.46 53.43
CA HIS A 15 -10.74 -15.60 52.69
C HIS A 15 -10.25 -14.14 52.51
N GLN A 16 -9.39 -13.65 53.40
CA GLN A 16 -8.84 -12.29 53.38
C GLN A 16 -7.88 -12.04 52.21
N ARG A 17 -7.19 -13.07 51.71
CA ARG A 17 -6.25 -12.98 50.58
C ARG A 17 -6.95 -12.81 49.23
N TRP A 18 -8.19 -13.29 49.10
CA TRP A 18 -8.98 -13.17 47.88
C TRP A 18 -9.63 -11.79 47.73
N ARG A 19 -10.07 -11.17 48.84
CA ARG A 19 -10.68 -9.84 48.82
C ARG A 19 -9.73 -8.76 48.30
N VAL A 20 -8.45 -8.80 48.69
CA VAL A 20 -7.44 -7.83 48.24
C VAL A 20 -7.08 -8.03 46.76
N LYS A 21 -7.01 -9.28 46.30
CA LYS A 21 -6.73 -9.59 44.88
C LYS A 21 -7.88 -9.14 43.97
N MET A 22 -9.12 -9.33 44.38
CA MET A 22 -10.31 -8.92 43.59
C MET A 22 -10.42 -7.40 43.47
N LEU A 23 -10.10 -6.64 44.53
CA LEU A 23 -10.07 -5.18 44.50
C LEU A 23 -8.96 -4.63 43.60
N ALA A 24 -7.76 -5.24 43.62
CA ALA A 24 -6.65 -4.82 42.76
C ALA A 24 -6.94 -5.07 41.27
N VAL A 25 -7.59 -6.18 40.91
CA VAL A 25 -7.98 -6.49 39.52
C VAL A 25 -9.07 -5.53 39.03
N GLY A 26 -10.03 -5.16 39.89
CA GLY A 26 -11.06 -4.17 39.56
C GLY A 26 -10.50 -2.78 39.24
N LEU A 27 -9.49 -2.33 40.00
CA LEU A 27 -8.84 -1.04 39.75
C LEU A 27 -8.00 -1.03 38.48
N LEU A 28 -7.26 -2.10 38.19
CA LEU A 28 -6.43 -2.21 36.98
C LEU A 28 -7.27 -2.28 35.70
N THR A 29 -8.37 -3.03 35.73
CA THR A 29 -9.29 -3.12 34.59
C THR A 29 -9.98 -1.77 34.33
N SER A 30 -10.41 -1.08 35.38
CA SER A 30 -11.00 0.26 35.26
C SER A 30 -10.02 1.28 34.68
N PHE A 31 -8.76 1.27 35.12
CA PHE A 31 -7.73 2.18 34.62
C PHE A 31 -7.38 1.90 33.14
N SER A 32 -7.34 0.64 32.73
CA SER A 32 -7.09 0.25 31.35
C SER A 32 -8.20 0.74 30.40
N VAL A 33 -9.47 0.60 30.78
CA VAL A 33 -10.61 1.05 29.97
C VAL A 33 -10.62 2.57 29.81
N VAL A 34 -10.36 3.32 30.88
CA VAL A 34 -10.30 4.80 30.83
C VAL A 34 -9.13 5.26 29.95
N SER A 35 -7.98 4.60 30.01
CA SER A 35 -6.82 4.91 29.17
C SER A 35 -7.14 4.69 27.68
N VAL A 36 -7.74 3.55 27.31
CA VAL A 36 -8.11 3.25 25.91
C VAL A 36 -9.14 4.23 25.38
N LEU A 37 -10.17 4.58 26.16
CA LEU A 37 -11.17 5.56 25.75
C LEU A 37 -10.58 6.96 25.57
N THR A 38 -9.68 7.38 26.45
CA THR A 38 -9.05 8.70 26.37
C THR A 38 -8.09 8.78 25.19
N PHE A 39 -7.28 7.74 24.95
CA PHE A 39 -6.36 7.69 23.81
C PHE A 39 -7.11 7.60 22.47
N GLY A 40 -8.22 6.84 22.44
CA GLY A 40 -9.10 6.77 21.28
C GLY A 40 -9.79 8.10 20.97
N TYR A 41 -10.17 8.86 22.01
CA TYR A 41 -10.75 10.19 21.84
C TYR A 41 -9.72 11.23 21.36
N LEU A 42 -8.48 11.16 21.86
CA LEU A 42 -7.37 12.02 21.42
C LEU A 42 -6.83 11.66 20.02
N SER A 43 -6.88 10.39 19.61
CA SER A 43 -6.53 9.95 18.24
C SER A 43 -7.63 10.20 17.22
N ARG A 44 -8.77 10.75 17.62
CA ARG A 44 -9.81 11.17 16.67
C ARG A 44 -9.37 12.50 16.05
N ASP A 45 -8.56 12.39 15.01
CA ASP A 45 -8.08 13.51 14.19
C ASP A 45 -9.24 14.45 13.86
N ASN A 46 -9.04 15.74 14.16
CA ASN A 46 -9.94 16.79 13.75
C ASN A 46 -10.02 16.77 12.21
N PRO A 47 -11.20 16.59 11.58
CA PRO A 47 -11.33 16.59 10.12
C PRO A 47 -10.90 17.92 9.47
N ASN A 48 -10.62 18.95 10.28
CA ASN A 48 -10.10 20.24 9.84
C ASN A 48 -8.57 20.37 9.99
N SER A 49 -7.84 19.29 10.26
CA SER A 49 -6.38 19.30 10.39
C SER A 49 -5.71 19.76 9.08
N SER A 50 -5.00 20.88 9.18
CA SER A 50 -4.31 21.57 8.08
C SER A 50 -3.29 20.71 7.33
N ALA A 51 -2.87 19.58 7.91
CA ALA A 51 -2.02 18.59 7.24
C ALA A 51 -2.70 17.96 6.01
N GLY A 52 -4.02 17.73 6.07
CA GLY A 52 -4.80 17.22 4.92
C GLY A 52 -5.01 18.26 3.82
N LYS A 53 -5.11 19.55 4.18
CA LYS A 53 -5.21 20.65 3.19
C LYS A 53 -3.92 20.85 2.40
N LYS A 54 -2.76 20.70 3.05
CA LYS A 54 -1.44 20.90 2.41
C LYS A 54 -1.14 19.90 1.30
N LEU A 55 -1.73 18.70 1.34
CA LEU A 55 -1.62 17.71 0.28
C LEU A 55 -2.58 18.01 -0.89
N LYS A 56 -3.75 18.61 -0.61
CA LYS A 56 -4.74 18.98 -1.63
C LYS A 56 -4.31 20.18 -2.49
N GLU A 57 -3.49 21.08 -1.95
CA GLU A 57 -2.97 22.25 -2.69
C GLU A 57 -1.82 21.94 -3.64
N ARG A 58 -1.11 20.81 -3.48
CA ARG A 58 0.00 20.42 -4.38
C ARG A 58 -0.44 19.90 -5.76
N GLY A 59 -1.74 19.76 -6.00
CA GLY A 59 -2.30 19.29 -7.27
C GLY A 59 -2.54 20.40 -8.32
N HIS A 60 -2.25 21.66 -8.02
CA HIS A 60 -2.43 22.74 -8.99
C HIS A 60 -1.20 22.81 -9.91
N LEU A 61 -1.25 22.07 -11.02
CA LEU A 61 -0.30 22.20 -12.12
C LEU A 61 -0.30 23.66 -12.58
N ALA A 62 0.88 24.29 -12.61
CA ALA A 62 1.02 25.65 -13.10
C ALA A 62 0.48 25.76 -14.54
N PRO A 63 -0.13 26.90 -14.93
CA PRO A 63 -0.64 27.09 -16.29
C PRO A 63 0.48 26.82 -17.30
N VAL A 64 0.26 25.86 -18.21
CA VAL A 64 1.18 25.58 -19.31
C VAL A 64 1.06 26.71 -20.32
N ASP A 65 2.17 27.43 -20.54
CA ASP A 65 2.25 28.46 -21.59
C ASP A 65 2.06 27.77 -22.96
N PRO A 66 1.09 28.18 -23.80
CA PRO A 66 0.89 27.59 -25.13
C PRO A 66 2.10 27.78 -26.06
N SER A 67 3.00 28.72 -25.76
CA SER A 67 4.27 28.90 -26.47
C SER A 67 5.40 28.01 -25.92
N SER A 68 5.19 27.33 -24.79
CA SER A 68 6.21 26.43 -24.24
C SER A 68 6.30 25.14 -25.08
N PRO A 69 7.51 24.58 -25.28
CA PRO A 69 7.66 23.31 -25.97
C PRO A 69 6.83 22.22 -25.28
N PRO A 70 6.17 21.32 -26.04
CA PRO A 70 5.38 20.26 -25.45
C PRO A 70 6.27 19.30 -24.66
N HIS A 71 5.76 18.83 -23.52
CA HIS A 71 6.40 17.75 -22.78
C HIS A 71 6.14 16.41 -23.46
N ILE A 72 7.20 15.70 -23.80
CA ILE A 72 7.13 14.38 -24.43
C ILE A 72 7.47 13.32 -23.37
N VAL A 73 6.53 12.42 -23.11
CA VAL A 73 6.70 11.31 -22.17
C VAL A 73 6.64 9.99 -22.92
N PHE A 74 7.72 9.22 -22.85
CA PHE A 74 7.76 7.87 -23.42
C PHE A 74 7.57 6.83 -22.31
N ILE A 75 6.56 5.97 -22.48
CA ILE A 75 6.31 4.81 -21.61
C ILE A 75 6.74 3.56 -22.39
N LEU A 76 7.81 2.93 -21.95
CA LEU A 76 8.32 1.69 -22.56
C LEU A 76 8.06 0.52 -21.60
N VAL A 77 7.45 -0.54 -22.11
CA VAL A 77 7.10 -1.75 -21.35
C VAL A 77 7.98 -2.90 -21.83
N ASP A 78 8.56 -3.66 -20.90
CA ASP A 78 9.38 -4.84 -21.20
C ASP A 78 8.51 -6.10 -21.31
N ASP A 79 8.90 -7.02 -22.20
CA ASP A 79 8.22 -8.31 -22.44
C ASP A 79 6.71 -8.25 -22.71
N GLN A 80 6.19 -7.13 -23.22
CA GLN A 80 4.76 -7.00 -23.56
C GLN A 80 4.45 -7.63 -24.92
N GLY A 81 3.62 -8.68 -24.90
CA GLY A 81 3.08 -9.33 -26.09
C GLY A 81 1.90 -8.58 -26.70
N PHE A 82 1.60 -8.89 -27.96
CA PHE A 82 0.48 -8.28 -28.70
C PHE A 82 -0.87 -8.46 -27.99
N ARG A 83 -1.11 -9.61 -27.36
CA ARG A 83 -2.38 -9.93 -26.68
C ARG A 83 -2.41 -9.57 -25.20
N ASP A 84 -1.43 -8.83 -24.67
CA ASP A 84 -1.39 -8.51 -23.24
C ASP A 84 -2.18 -7.24 -22.88
N VAL A 85 -2.66 -6.48 -23.87
CA VAL A 85 -3.42 -5.24 -23.71
C VAL A 85 -4.91 -5.43 -24.01
N GLY A 86 -5.76 -4.77 -23.22
CA GLY A 86 -7.22 -4.87 -23.29
C GLY A 86 -7.78 -4.52 -24.67
N TYR A 87 -7.26 -3.48 -25.32
CA TYR A 87 -7.69 -3.09 -26.68
C TYR A 87 -7.34 -4.12 -27.78
N HIS A 88 -6.52 -5.13 -27.49
CA HIS A 88 -6.29 -6.30 -28.35
C HIS A 88 -7.04 -7.57 -27.90
N GLY A 89 -7.98 -7.43 -26.95
CA GLY A 89 -8.78 -8.53 -26.43
C GLY A 89 -8.05 -9.40 -25.40
N SER A 90 -7.10 -8.83 -24.65
CA SER A 90 -6.47 -9.49 -23.50
C SER A 90 -7.48 -9.89 -22.43
N GLU A 91 -7.18 -10.97 -21.70
CA GLU A 91 -7.88 -11.31 -20.44
C GLU A 91 -7.55 -10.28 -19.33
N ILE A 92 -6.39 -9.63 -19.42
CA ILE A 92 -5.94 -8.60 -18.49
C ILE A 92 -6.61 -7.27 -18.85
N LYS A 93 -7.35 -6.71 -17.89
CA LYS A 93 -8.02 -5.42 -18.05
C LYS A 93 -7.03 -4.28 -17.87
N THR A 94 -6.83 -3.47 -18.93
CA THR A 94 -5.91 -2.32 -18.94
C THR A 94 -6.65 -1.01 -19.20
N PRO A 95 -7.59 -0.59 -18.35
CA PRO A 95 -8.51 0.51 -18.65
C PRO A 95 -7.81 1.84 -18.97
N THR A 96 -6.66 2.12 -18.36
CA THR A 96 -5.87 3.32 -18.65
C THR A 96 -5.25 3.27 -20.05
N LEU A 97 -4.70 2.13 -20.45
CA LEU A 97 -4.13 1.95 -21.80
C LEU A 97 -5.24 1.95 -22.86
N ASP A 98 -6.38 1.33 -22.56
CA ASP A 98 -7.52 1.27 -23.47
C ASP A 98 -8.08 2.68 -23.72
N ARG A 99 -8.14 3.53 -22.69
CA ARG A 99 -8.51 4.94 -22.83
C ARG A 99 -7.50 5.72 -23.68
N LEU A 100 -6.20 5.55 -23.43
CA LEU A 100 -5.15 6.21 -24.23
C LEU A 100 -5.21 5.78 -25.69
N ALA A 101 -5.49 4.50 -25.96
CA ALA A 101 -5.63 3.96 -27.31
C ALA A 101 -6.89 4.48 -28.02
N ALA A 102 -7.97 4.78 -27.28
CA ALA A 102 -9.20 5.35 -27.82
C ALA A 102 -9.10 6.86 -28.10
N GLU A 103 -8.36 7.60 -27.27
CA GLU A 103 -8.14 9.05 -27.42
C GLU A 103 -7.00 9.39 -28.40
N GLY A 104 -6.11 8.42 -28.69
CA GLY A 104 -4.88 8.61 -29.46
C GLY A 104 -4.84 7.89 -30.81
N VAL A 105 -3.61 7.70 -31.31
CA VAL A 105 -3.32 6.96 -32.55
C VAL A 105 -2.67 5.64 -32.21
N LYS A 106 -3.18 4.55 -32.80
CA LYS A 106 -2.63 3.20 -32.64
C LYS A 106 -1.77 2.81 -33.84
N LEU A 107 -0.62 2.21 -33.56
CA LEU A 107 0.23 1.60 -34.58
C LEU A 107 0.05 0.08 -34.48
N GLU A 108 -0.60 -0.52 -35.47
CA GLU A 108 -0.96 -1.95 -35.47
C GLU A 108 0.14 -2.84 -36.11
N SER A 109 1.12 -2.22 -36.78
CA SER A 109 2.21 -2.92 -37.49
C SER A 109 3.56 -2.37 -37.08
N TYR A 110 3.99 -2.70 -35.86
CA TYR A 110 5.32 -2.38 -35.33
C TYR A 110 6.15 -3.64 -35.15
N TYR A 111 7.46 -3.53 -35.37
CA TYR A 111 8.39 -4.65 -35.30
C TYR A 111 9.49 -4.35 -34.28
N VAL A 112 9.81 -5.32 -33.46
CA VAL A 112 10.85 -5.25 -32.42
C VAL A 112 11.81 -6.42 -32.55
N GLN A 113 12.98 -6.30 -31.94
CA GLN A 113 13.90 -7.42 -31.82
C GLN A 113 13.35 -8.46 -30.83
N PRO A 114 13.68 -9.75 -31.00
CA PRO A 114 13.22 -10.82 -30.10
C PRO A 114 13.89 -10.78 -28.71
N ILE A 115 14.76 -9.80 -28.44
CA ILE A 115 15.47 -9.62 -27.16
C ILE A 115 15.35 -8.15 -26.73
N CYS A 116 15.12 -7.92 -25.44
CA CYS A 116 14.91 -6.59 -24.85
C CYS A 116 16.12 -5.64 -25.05
N THR A 117 17.35 -6.13 -24.90
CA THR A 117 18.59 -5.34 -25.03
C THR A 117 18.75 -4.68 -26.41
N PRO A 118 18.73 -5.41 -27.54
CA PRO A 118 18.83 -4.80 -28.86
C PRO A 118 17.58 -3.98 -29.24
N SER A 119 16.39 -4.31 -28.72
CA SER A 119 15.19 -3.48 -28.91
C SER A 119 15.33 -2.11 -28.24
N ARG A 120 15.80 -2.08 -27.00
CA ARG A 120 16.04 -0.84 -26.25
C ARG A 120 17.17 -0.01 -26.84
N SER A 121 18.25 -0.63 -27.29
CA SER A 121 19.36 0.10 -27.91
C SER A 121 18.92 0.76 -29.22
N GLN A 122 18.09 0.08 -30.03
CA GLN A 122 17.47 0.66 -31.22
C GLN A 122 16.62 1.88 -30.88
N PHE A 123 15.76 1.76 -29.87
CA PHE A 123 14.87 2.85 -29.45
C PHE A 123 15.65 4.10 -29.00
N ILE A 124 16.72 3.93 -28.21
CA ILE A 124 17.50 5.05 -27.68
C ILE A 124 18.40 5.69 -28.74
N THR A 125 19.03 4.87 -29.59
CA THR A 125 20.03 5.35 -30.55
C THR A 125 19.47 5.65 -31.94
N GLY A 126 18.27 5.17 -32.25
CA GLY A 126 17.68 5.21 -33.59
C GLY A 126 18.44 4.35 -34.62
N LYS A 127 19.30 3.43 -34.18
CA LYS A 127 20.14 2.61 -35.05
C LYS A 127 19.81 1.13 -34.92
N LEU A 128 19.70 0.46 -36.07
CA LEU A 128 19.63 -0.99 -36.12
C LEU A 128 20.98 -1.60 -35.68
N PRO A 129 20.97 -2.69 -34.89
CA PRO A 129 22.14 -3.50 -34.60
C PRO A 129 22.51 -4.16 -35.93
N ILE A 130 23.53 -3.59 -36.56
CA ILE A 130 24.18 -4.21 -37.69
C ILE A 130 24.99 -5.40 -37.18
N TRP A 131 24.90 -6.51 -37.92
CA TRP A 131 25.72 -7.70 -37.69
C TRP A 131 27.15 -7.47 -38.19
#